data_AF-A0A2E1VSJ5-F1
#
_entry.id   AF-A0A2E1VSJ5-F1
#
_cell.length_a   1.000
_cell.length_b   1.000
_cell.length_c   1.000
_cell.angle_alpha   90.00
_cell.angle_beta   90.00
_cell.angle_gamma   90.00
#
_symmetry.space_group_name_H-M   'P 1'
#
loop_
_entity.id
_entity.type
_entity.pdbx_description
1 polymer ?
#
loop_
_entity_poly.entity_id
_entity_poly.type
_entity_poly.pdbx_seq_one_letter_code
_entity_poly.pdbx_strand_id
1 'polypeptide(L)' 'MNTPKLLAAAVAGVLLAAPISAQDKDFKALYEAKISEDWVAHGNWVLDFEEAKARAKAENKLIFAYFTRSYAP' A
#
# COMPACT_ATOMS: atom_id res chain seq x y z
N MET A 1 -13.53 49.92 -30.15
CA MET A 1 -12.19 49.36 -29.86
C MET A 1 -12.35 48.39 -28.70
N ASN A 2 -12.34 47.09 -29.01
CA ASN A 2 -12.63 46.01 -28.06
C ASN A 2 -11.32 45.39 -27.55
N THR A 3 -10.97 45.61 -26.28
CA THR A 3 -9.94 44.80 -25.62
C THR A 3 -10.11 44.81 -24.09
N PRO A 4 -10.83 43.82 -23.54
CA PRO A 4 -10.50 43.32 -22.21
C PRO A 4 -10.46 41.79 -22.25
N LYS A 5 -9.55 41.20 -23.01
CA LYS A 5 -9.36 39.73 -23.04
C LYS A 5 -7.98 39.28 -22.61
N LEU A 6 -7.07 40.21 -22.28
CA LEU A 6 -5.69 39.87 -21.93
C LEU A 6 -5.42 39.81 -20.42
N LEU A 7 -6.31 40.32 -19.56
CA LEU A 7 -6.10 40.25 -18.10
C LEU A 7 -6.63 38.97 -17.44
N ALA A 8 -7.49 38.21 -18.11
CA ALA A 8 -8.13 37.04 -17.53
C ALA A 8 -7.27 35.76 -17.57
N ALA A 9 -6.14 35.76 -18.28
CA ALA A 9 -5.31 34.57 -18.49
C ALA A 9 -4.28 34.31 -17.38
N ALA A 10 -4.00 35.28 -16.49
CA ALA A 10 -2.91 35.17 -15.52
C ALA A 10 -3.29 34.49 -14.19
N VAL A 11 -4.58 34.30 -13.88
CA VAL A 11 -5.02 33.75 -12.58
C VAL A 11 -5.25 32.23 -12.63
N ALA A 12 -5.32 31.63 -13.82
CA ALA A 12 -5.62 30.20 -13.97
C ALA A 12 -4.41 29.26 -13.73
N GLY A 13 -3.19 29.78 -13.56
CA GLY A 13 -1.96 28.97 -13.46
C GLY A 13 -1.61 28.44 -12.07
N VAL A 14 -2.22 28.94 -10.99
CA VAL A 14 -1.77 28.64 -9.61
C VAL A 14 -2.49 27.42 -9.00
N LEU A 15 -3.58 26.94 -9.59
CA LEU A 15 -4.40 25.86 -8.99
C LEU A 15 -3.87 24.43 -9.21
N LEU A 16 -2.78 24.24 -9.97
CA LEU A 16 -2.24 22.90 -10.26
C LEU A 16 -1.08 22.47 -9.37
N ALA A 17 -0.60 23.32 -8.46
CA ALA A 17 0.46 22.98 -7.52
C ALA A 17 -0.11 22.48 -6.17
N ALA A 18 -1.14 21.62 -6.21
CA ALA A 18 -1.57 20.92 -5.01
C ALA A 18 -0.39 20.05 -4.54
N PRO A 19 0.13 20.24 -3.32
CA PRO A 19 1.12 19.32 -2.80
C PRO A 19 0.46 17.95 -2.73
N ILE A 20 0.98 17.00 -3.52
CA ILE A 20 0.71 15.58 -3.32
C ILE A 20 1.26 15.28 -1.94
N SER A 21 0.43 15.44 -0.91
CA SER A 21 0.77 15.03 0.44
C SER A 21 0.99 13.53 0.35
N ALA A 22 2.24 13.10 0.45
CA ALA A 22 2.54 11.71 0.77
C ALA A 22 1.75 11.43 2.04
N GLN A 23 0.68 10.65 1.93
CA GLN A 23 -0.04 10.22 3.12
C GLN A 23 0.98 9.45 3.96
N ASP A 24 1.33 9.98 5.12
CA ASP A 24 2.05 9.25 6.17
C ASP A 24 1.15 8.10 6.62
N LYS A 25 1.11 7.04 5.80
CA LYS A 25 0.37 5.83 6.10
C LYS A 25 1.16 5.09 7.14
N ASP A 26 0.52 4.84 8.28
CA ASP A 26 1.05 3.93 9.27
C ASP A 26 0.98 2.50 8.73
N PHE A 27 2.05 2.09 8.04
CA PHE A 27 2.16 0.75 7.45
C PHE A 27 2.15 -0.35 8.50
N LYS A 28 2.49 -0.04 9.76
CA LYS A 28 2.42 -1.00 10.86
C LYS A 28 0.96 -1.26 11.21
N ALA A 29 0.16 -0.21 11.37
CA ALA A 29 -1.28 -0.35 11.62
C ALA A 29 -2.00 -1.09 10.48
N LEU A 30 -1.64 -0.81 9.22
CA LEU A 30 -2.21 -1.51 8.06
C LEU A 30 -1.82 -2.99 8.02
N TYR A 31 -0.58 -3.31 8.40
CA TYR A 31 -0.14 -4.69 8.55
C TYR A 31 -0.89 -5.41 9.67
N GLU A 32 -0.98 -4.80 10.86
CA GLU A 32 -1.68 -5.36 12.02
C GLU A 32 -3.17 -5.63 11.73
N ALA A 33 -3.83 -4.69 11.05
CA ALA A 33 -5.20 -4.87 10.59
C ALA A 33 -5.34 -6.07 9.64
N LYS A 34 -4.40 -6.22 8.69
CA LYS A 34 -4.43 -7.28 7.68
C LYS A 34 -4.25 -8.67 8.28
N ILE A 35 -3.30 -8.84 9.20
CA ILE A 35 -3.04 -10.13 9.84
C ILE A 35 -4.14 -10.53 10.83
N SER A 36 -4.96 -9.57 11.27
CA SER A 36 -6.10 -9.79 12.15
C SER A 36 -7.37 -10.22 11.40
N GLU A 37 -7.37 -10.21 10.06
CA GLU A 37 -8.51 -10.70 9.27
C GLU A 37 -8.70 -12.22 9.49
N ASP A 38 -9.95 -12.67 9.61
CA ASP A 38 -10.29 -14.06 9.99
C ASP A 38 -9.62 -15.15 9.12
N TRP A 39 -9.40 -14.87 7.84
CA TRP A 39 -8.78 -15.83 6.92
C TRP A 39 -7.26 -15.95 7.12
N VAL A 40 -6.61 -14.92 7.69
CA VAL A 40 -5.22 -15.00 8.15
C VAL A 40 -5.19 -15.62 9.54
N ALA A 41 -6.02 -15.14 10.47
CA ALA A 41 -6.00 -15.57 11.86
C ALA A 41 -6.22 -17.08 12.04
N HIS A 42 -7.07 -17.71 11.22
CA HIS A 42 -7.42 -19.13 11.38
C HIS A 42 -6.56 -20.11 10.57
N GLY A 43 -5.62 -19.62 9.75
CA GLY A 43 -4.85 -20.47 8.82
C GLY A 43 -3.58 -21.12 9.41
N ASN A 44 -3.20 -20.81 10.65
CA ASN A 44 -1.92 -21.21 11.26
C ASN A 44 -0.71 -20.90 10.34
N TRP A 45 -0.71 -19.70 9.75
CA TRP A 45 0.35 -19.26 8.85
C TRP A 45 1.69 -19.12 9.58
N VAL A 46 2.77 -19.52 8.90
CA VAL A 46 4.13 -19.18 9.31
C VAL A 46 4.45 -17.81 8.72
N LEU A 47 4.75 -16.83 9.57
CA LEU A 47 5.01 -15.46 9.15
C LEU A 47 6.50 -15.18 8.84
N ASP A 48 7.38 -16.09 9.26
CA ASP A 48 8.81 -16.04 8.94
C ASP A 48 9.14 -16.94 7.74
N PHE A 49 9.77 -16.38 6.72
CA PHE A 49 10.04 -17.10 5.49
C PHE A 49 11.16 -18.14 5.64
N GLU A 50 12.15 -17.89 6.51
CA GLU A 50 13.26 -18.84 6.72
C GLU A 50 12.79 -20.03 7.56
N GLU A 51 11.91 -19.81 8.54
CA GLU A 51 11.21 -20.87 9.27
C GLU A 51 10.37 -21.72 8.31
N ALA A 52 9.58 -21.10 7.44
CA ALA A 52 8.76 -21.81 6.45
C ALA A 52 9.62 -22.68 5.52
N LYS A 53 10.78 -22.19 5.08
CA LYS A 53 11.75 -22.95 4.27
C LYS A 53 12.34 -24.14 5.02
N ALA A 54 12.76 -23.94 6.28
CA ALA A 54 13.32 -25.01 7.10
C ALA A 54 12.30 -26.13 7.30
N ARG A 55 11.06 -25.77 7.64
CA ARG A 55 9.95 -26.71 7.83
C ARG A 55 9.58 -27.46 6.53
N ALA A 56 9.43 -26.75 5.42
CA ALA A 56 9.10 -27.34 4.13
C ALA A 56 10.17 -28.36 3.66
N LYS A 57 11.45 -28.05 3.88
CA LYS A 57 12.56 -28.97 3.60
C LYS A 57 12.51 -30.21 4.49
N ALA A 58 12.25 -30.05 5.79
CA ALA A 58 12.15 -31.18 6.73
C ALA A 58 10.95 -32.08 6.41
N GLU A 59 9.83 -31.50 5.98
CA GLU A 59 8.58 -32.23 5.66
C GLU A 59 8.50 -32.71 4.20
N ASN A 60 9.47 -32.37 3.35
CA ASN A 60 9.44 -32.61 1.91
C ASN A 60 8.15 -32.08 1.24
N LYS A 61 7.77 -30.84 1.55
CA LYS A 61 6.56 -30.17 1.03
C LYS A 61 6.89 -28.90 0.27
N LEU A 62 5.95 -28.47 -0.57
CA LEU A 62 5.99 -27.18 -1.24
C LEU A 62 5.51 -26.05 -0.32
N ILE A 63 6.01 -24.84 -0.55
CA ILE A 63 5.56 -23.63 0.15
C ILE A 63 4.47 -22.96 -0.69
N PHE A 64 3.32 -22.73 -0.07
CA PHE A 64 2.31 -21.79 -0.57
C PHE A 64 2.50 -20.47 0.19
N ALA A 65 2.85 -19.40 -0.53
CA ALA A 65 3.09 -18.09 0.06
C ALA A 65 2.11 -17.06 -0.51
N TYR A 66 1.56 -16.23 0.37
CA TYR A 66 0.70 -15.11 0.01
C TYR A 66 1.31 -13.81 0.53
N PHE A 67 1.63 -12.89 -0.38
CA PHE A 67 2.25 -11.61 -0.04
C PHE A 67 1.20 -10.50 -0.03
N THR A 68 0.95 -9.91 1.14
CA THR A 68 0.06 -8.75 1.27
C THR A 68 0.80 -7.47 0.92
N ARG A 69 0.16 -6.57 0.19
CA ARG A 69 0.66 -5.20 -0.01
C ARG A 69 -0.09 -4.27 0.94
N SER A 70 0.56 -3.81 2.01
CA SER A 70 -0.01 -2.88 2.99
C SER A 70 -0.10 -1.43 2.49
N TYR A 71 0.45 -1.12 1.32
CA TYR A 71 0.47 0.24 0.76
C TYR A 71 -0.42 0.44 -0.49
N ALA A 72 -1.02 -0.62 -1.03
CA ALA A 72 -1.88 -0.53 -2.21
C ALA A 72 -3.33 -0.21 -1.80
N PRO A 73 -3.96 0.84 -2.36
CA PRO A 73 -5.35 1.23 -2.06
C PRO A 73 -6.37 0.22 -2.57
#